data_AF-A0A3C0Y987-F1
#
_entry.id   AF-A0A3C0Y987-F1
#
_cell.length_a   1.000
_cell.length_b   1.000
_cell.length_c   1.000
_cell.angle_alpha   90.00
_cell.angle_beta   90.00
_cell.angle_gamma   90.00
#
_symmetry.space_group_name_H-M   'P 1'
#
loop_
_entity.id
_entity.type
_entity.pdbx_description
1 polymer ?
#
loop_
_entity_poly.entity_id
_entity_poly.type
_entity_poly.pdbx_seq_one_letter_code
_entity_poly.pdbx_strand_id
1 'polypeptide(L)'
;MRAALWLLALFGVAVAVALFAGNNQAVVTIFWPPHRFDISFNLMVLLLAGFFMLLHVALRAVSAVFSLPAEAKRWRAQQKERAMYGALMDSLAHLLAGRYIRATTSAQNALAQEKSLELLTDPSGHATGHSLSRASQLRSLAHLLVAESAQSLQNKALRDQHLQLALQSSAQRQAQGVREGVQFRAARWALDDRDAGAALDWLTQLPQGAARRTLALRMKLRAARQARQTAQALETARLLAKHRAFSQAAAQSIVRGLALELLNDAHDPAQLQQA
;
A
#
# COMPACT_ATOMS: atom_id res chain seq x y z
N MET A 1 36.31 -14.62 -6.80
CA MET A 1 36.66 -15.55 -7.91
C MET A 1 36.66 -14.87 -9.28
N ARG A 2 35.55 -14.28 -9.77
CA ARG A 2 35.49 -13.66 -11.11
C ARG A 2 36.46 -12.48 -11.35
N ALA A 3 36.68 -11.63 -10.35
CA ALA A 3 37.61 -10.49 -10.46
C ALA A 3 39.09 -10.91 -10.55
N ALA A 4 39.49 -11.99 -9.87
CA ALA A 4 40.87 -12.48 -9.88
C ALA A 4 41.26 -13.12 -11.23
N LEU A 5 40.34 -13.88 -11.84
CA LEU A 5 40.52 -14.43 -13.19
C LEU A 5 40.61 -13.32 -14.24
N TRP A 6 39.86 -12.23 -14.08
CA TRP A 6 39.92 -11.06 -14.95
C TRP A 6 41.25 -10.33 -14.86
N LEU A 7 41.81 -10.16 -13.66
CA LEU A 7 43.13 -9.57 -13.47
C LEU A 7 44.24 -10.44 -14.07
N LEU A 8 44.18 -11.75 -13.87
CA LEU A 8 45.17 -12.67 -14.45
C LEU A 8 45.14 -12.67 -15.98
N ALA A 9 43.95 -12.62 -16.58
CA ALA A 9 43.79 -12.46 -18.03
C ALA A 9 44.32 -11.11 -18.52
N LEU A 10 44.04 -10.01 -17.81
CA LEU A 10 44.54 -8.67 -18.15
C LEU A 10 46.08 -8.59 -18.12
N PHE A 11 46.70 -9.13 -17.07
CA PHE A 11 48.16 -9.19 -16.95
C PHE A 11 48.78 -10.12 -18.01
N GLY A 12 48.14 -11.26 -18.30
CA GLY A 12 48.59 -12.15 -19.38
C GLY A 12 48.59 -11.47 -20.75
N VAL A 13 47.52 -10.71 -21.06
CA VAL A 13 47.44 -9.91 -22.29
C VAL A 13 48.50 -8.81 -22.31
N ALA A 14 48.72 -8.11 -21.19
CA ALA A 14 49.74 -7.05 -21.11
C ALA A 14 51.16 -7.59 -21.35
N VAL A 15 51.50 -8.76 -20.80
CA VAL A 15 52.79 -9.41 -21.01
C VAL A 15 52.96 -9.89 -22.46
N ALA A 16 51.92 -10.47 -23.05
CA ALA A 16 51.94 -10.87 -24.46
C ALA A 16 52.13 -9.68 -25.42
N VAL A 17 51.48 -8.54 -25.14
CA VAL A 17 51.63 -7.29 -25.90
C VAL A 17 53.05 -6.71 -25.72
N ALA A 18 53.59 -6.73 -24.51
CA ALA A 18 54.95 -6.23 -24.22
C ALA A 18 56.03 -7.05 -24.92
N LEU A 19 55.90 -8.38 -24.95
CA LEU A 19 56.83 -9.26 -25.66
C LEU A 19 56.77 -9.09 -27.17
N PHE A 20 55.57 -8.89 -27.74
CA PHE A 20 55.40 -8.67 -29.18
C PHE A 20 55.89 -7.28 -29.64
N ALA A 21 55.86 -6.28 -28.75
CA ALA A 21 56.31 -4.91 -29.04
C ALA A 21 57.84 -4.71 -28.92
N GLY A 22 58.57 -5.58 -28.21
CA GLY A 22 59.96 -5.35 -27.83
C GLY A 22 61.03 -5.44 -28.92
N ASN A 23 60.76 -6.08 -30.07
CA ASN A 23 61.78 -6.33 -31.11
C ASN A 23 61.27 -6.20 -32.57
N ASN A 24 60.33 -5.29 -32.83
CA ASN A 24 59.65 -5.22 -34.12
C ASN A 24 60.11 -4.01 -34.96
N GLN A 25 60.82 -4.25 -36.07
CA GLN A 25 61.29 -3.22 -37.02
C GLN A 25 60.25 -2.89 -38.11
N ALA A 26 59.05 -3.48 -38.04
CA ALA A 26 58.00 -3.24 -39.01
C ALA A 26 57.54 -1.77 -39.01
N VAL A 27 57.40 -1.19 -40.21
CA VAL A 27 56.93 0.18 -40.44
C VAL A 27 55.70 0.12 -41.34
N VAL A 28 54.69 0.92 -41.02
CA VAL A 28 53.49 1.12 -41.84
C VAL A 28 53.63 2.47 -42.52
N THR A 29 53.74 2.46 -43.85
CA THR A 29 53.77 3.68 -44.66
C THR A 29 52.36 4.01 -45.14
N ILE A 30 51.86 5.20 -44.80
CA ILE A 30 50.66 5.77 -45.40
C ILE A 30 51.10 6.73 -46.50
N PHE A 31 50.69 6.46 -47.74
CA PHE A 31 51.03 7.27 -48.89
C PHE A 31 49.85 8.17 -49.27
N TRP A 32 49.99 9.49 -49.06
CA TRP A 32 48.98 10.50 -49.42
C TRP A 32 49.65 11.60 -50.26
N PRO A 33 49.56 11.59 -51.59
CA PRO A 33 50.31 12.52 -52.44
C PRO A 33 50.09 14.00 -52.06
N PRO A 34 51.13 14.83 -51.89
CA PRO A 34 52.58 14.58 -52.05
C PRO A 34 53.33 14.16 -50.77
N HIS A 35 52.65 13.85 -49.67
CA HIS A 35 53.24 13.53 -48.37
C HIS A 35 53.29 12.01 -48.11
N ARG A 36 54.38 11.53 -47.51
CA ARG A 36 54.53 10.16 -47.05
C ARG A 36 54.69 10.17 -45.54
N PHE A 37 53.85 9.43 -44.84
CA PHE A 37 53.92 9.30 -43.39
C PHE A 37 54.33 7.87 -43.04
N ASP A 38 55.53 7.72 -42.48
CA ASP A 38 56.06 6.44 -42.02
C ASP A 38 55.86 6.34 -40.51
N ILE A 39 55.02 5.39 -40.07
CA ILE A 39 54.67 5.19 -38.67
C ILE A 39 55.17 3.81 -38.23
N SER A 40 55.80 3.70 -37.06
CA SER A 40 56.21 2.40 -36.54
C SER A 40 54.99 1.50 -36.32
N PHE A 41 55.11 0.20 -36.61
CA PHE A 41 54.00 -0.75 -36.46
C PHE A 41 53.41 -0.73 -35.05
N ASN A 42 54.27 -0.64 -34.03
CA ASN A 42 53.86 -0.53 -32.64
C ASN A 42 53.00 0.73 -32.38
N LEU A 43 53.35 1.88 -32.97
CA LEU A 43 52.57 3.11 -32.84
C LEU A 43 51.23 3.00 -33.57
N MET A 44 51.18 2.37 -34.74
CA MET A 44 49.94 2.11 -35.47
C MET A 44 48.98 1.23 -34.67
N VAL A 45 49.48 0.13 -34.07
CA VAL A 45 48.68 -0.76 -33.23
C VAL A 45 48.17 -0.04 -31.98
N LEU A 46 49.00 0.79 -31.35
CA LEU A 46 48.61 1.57 -30.18
C LEU A 46 47.55 2.62 -30.53
N LEU A 47 47.70 3.30 -31.67
CA LEU A 47 46.69 4.24 -32.18
C LEU A 47 45.38 3.53 -32.51
N LEU A 48 45.42 2.35 -33.12
CA LEU A 48 44.22 1.57 -33.43
C LEU A 48 43.51 1.10 -32.16
N ALA A 49 44.27 0.60 -31.18
CA ALA A 49 43.74 0.22 -29.87
C ALA A 49 43.15 1.42 -29.12
N GLY A 50 43.84 2.57 -29.15
CA GLY A 50 43.36 3.82 -28.58
C GLY A 50 42.08 4.31 -29.26
N PHE A 51 42.01 4.24 -30.59
CA PHE A 51 40.81 4.58 -31.36
C PHE A 51 39.64 3.66 -31.01
N PHE A 52 39.86 2.34 -30.95
CA PHE A 52 38.82 1.38 -30.57
C PHE A 52 38.32 1.61 -29.15
N MET A 53 39.23 1.89 -28.20
CA MET A 53 38.89 2.23 -26.82
C MET A 53 38.07 3.54 -26.75
N LEU A 54 38.49 4.57 -27.49
CA LEU A 54 37.78 5.86 -27.57
C LEU A 54 36.39 5.69 -28.16
N LEU A 55 36.26 4.94 -29.26
CA LEU A 55 34.98 4.64 -29.89
C LEU A 55 34.07 3.85 -28.95
N HIS A 56 34.59 2.84 -28.26
CA HIS A 56 33.86 2.06 -27.27
C HIS A 56 33.33 2.95 -26.12
N VAL A 57 34.17 3.84 -25.58
CA VAL A 57 33.76 4.79 -24.53
C VAL A 57 32.70 5.77 -25.06
N ALA A 58 32.85 6.27 -26.28
CA ALA A 58 31.87 7.17 -26.90
C ALA A 58 30.51 6.49 -27.09
N LEU A 59 30.48 5.26 -27.63
CA LEU A 59 29.26 4.46 -27.77
C LEU A 59 28.59 4.19 -26.42
N ARG A 60 29.38 3.88 -25.39
CA ARG A 60 28.87 3.65 -24.02
C ARG A 60 28.31 4.94 -23.40
N ALA A 61 28.96 6.08 -23.61
CA ALA A 61 28.48 7.37 -23.13
C ALA A 61 27.15 7.74 -23.80
N VAL A 62 27.03 7.55 -25.12
CA VAL A 62 25.78 7.74 -25.87
C VAL A 62 24.68 6.82 -25.33
N SER A 63 24.98 5.53 -25.11
CA SER A 63 24.04 4.59 -24.50
C SER A 63 23.60 5.01 -23.10
N ALA A 64 24.50 5.54 -22.26
CA ALA A 64 24.18 6.00 -20.92
C ALA A 64 23.25 7.23 -20.97
N VAL A 65 23.52 8.19 -21.86
CA VAL A 65 22.65 9.36 -22.06
C VAL A 65 21.24 8.95 -22.48
N PHE A 66 21.10 7.92 -23.32
CA PHE A 66 19.79 7.38 -23.70
C PHE A 66 19.10 6.54 -22.62
N SER A 67 19.81 6.00 -21.62
CA SER A 67 19.20 5.25 -20.50
C SER A 67 18.79 6.13 -19.31
N LEU A 68 19.42 7.29 -19.11
CA LEU A 68 19.08 8.27 -18.08
C LEU A 68 17.58 8.67 -18.02
N PRO A 69 16.86 8.91 -19.14
CA PRO A 69 15.43 9.26 -19.06
C PRO A 69 14.57 8.14 -18.45
N ALA A 70 14.95 6.87 -18.63
CA ALA A 70 14.24 5.75 -18.04
C ALA A 70 14.49 5.66 -16.53
N GLU A 71 15.72 5.88 -16.08
CA GLU A 71 16.07 5.91 -14.65
C GLU A 71 15.45 7.12 -13.93
N ALA A 72 15.42 8.29 -14.56
CA ALA A 72 14.77 9.48 -14.02
C ALA A 72 13.25 9.27 -13.85
N LYS A 73 12.60 8.56 -14.78
CA LYS A 73 11.18 8.18 -14.64
C LYS A 73 10.96 7.24 -13.45
N ARG A 74 11.80 6.21 -13.28
CA ARG A 74 11.73 5.29 -12.13
C ARG A 74 11.97 6.02 -10.81
N TRP A 75 12.95 6.91 -10.76
CA TRP A 75 13.25 7.72 -9.57
C TRP A 75 12.08 8.63 -9.20
N ARG A 76 11.46 9.31 -10.19
CA ARG A 76 10.26 10.12 -9.96
C ARG A 76 9.08 9.28 -9.47
N ALA A 77 8.88 8.08 -10.02
CA ALA A 77 7.84 7.17 -9.57
C ALA A 77 8.06 6.74 -8.10
N GLN A 78 9.29 6.36 -7.73
CA GLN A 78 9.64 6.02 -6.35
C GLN A 78 9.47 7.21 -5.39
N GLN A 79 9.86 8.41 -5.81
CA GLN A 79 9.71 9.61 -4.99
C GLN A 79 8.23 9.94 -4.75
N LYS A 80 7.39 9.80 -5.77
CA LYS A 80 5.93 9.94 -5.66
C LYS A 80 5.32 8.86 -4.74
N GLU A 81 5.76 7.61 -4.85
CA GLU A 81 5.29 6.53 -3.98
C GLU A 81 5.64 6.82 -2.50
N ARG A 82 6.86 7.29 -2.22
CA ARG A 82 7.27 7.71 -0.87
C ARG A 82 6.44 8.90 -0.36
N ALA A 83 6.19 9.88 -1.21
CA ALA A 83 5.37 11.04 -0.87
C ALA A 83 3.91 10.63 -0.59
N MET A 84 3.37 9.67 -1.33
CA MET A 84 2.03 9.11 -1.11
C MET A 84 1.92 8.43 0.25
N TYR A 85 2.84 7.53 0.60
CA TYR A 85 2.84 6.90 1.93
C TYR A 85 3.09 7.91 3.05
N GLY A 86 3.97 8.90 2.82
CA GLY A 86 4.20 10.00 3.75
C GLY A 86 2.92 10.78 4.04
N ALA A 87 2.20 11.21 3.00
CA ALA A 87 0.94 11.92 3.14
C ALA A 87 -0.16 11.10 3.86
N LEU A 88 -0.20 9.78 3.64
CA LEU A 88 -1.11 8.88 4.35
C LEU A 88 -0.78 8.82 5.85
N MET A 89 0.51 8.67 6.19
CA MET A 89 0.96 8.66 7.58
C MET A 89 0.74 10.00 8.28
N ASP A 90 0.99 11.12 7.57
CA ASP A 90 0.70 12.46 8.07
C ASP A 90 -0.79 12.66 8.34
N SER A 91 -1.65 12.13 7.46
CA SER A 91 -3.10 12.15 7.66
C SER A 91 -3.51 11.43 8.93
N LEU A 92 -2.99 10.22 9.14
CA LEU A 92 -3.25 9.44 10.34
C LEU A 92 -2.72 10.17 11.58
N ALA A 93 -1.52 10.74 11.53
CA ALA A 93 -0.94 11.52 12.63
C ALA A 93 -1.77 12.77 12.96
N HIS A 94 -2.27 13.48 11.94
CA HIS A 94 -3.16 14.63 12.11
C HIS A 94 -4.51 14.23 12.69
N LEU A 95 -5.08 13.10 12.25
CA LEU A 95 -6.34 12.58 12.74
C LEU A 95 -6.25 12.22 14.23
N LEU A 96 -5.19 11.50 14.62
CA LEU A 96 -4.94 11.15 16.03
C LEU A 96 -4.67 12.39 16.90
N ALA A 97 -4.12 13.45 16.32
CA ALA A 97 -3.93 14.73 17.00
C ALA A 97 -5.18 15.64 17.01
N GLY A 98 -6.33 15.17 16.49
CA GLY A 98 -7.57 15.95 16.41
C GLY A 98 -7.57 17.07 15.35
N ARG A 99 -6.55 17.13 14.49
CA ARG A 99 -6.44 18.14 13.41
C ARG A 99 -7.15 17.66 12.15
N TYR A 100 -8.48 17.57 12.21
CA TYR A 100 -9.30 16.90 11.19
C TYR A 100 -9.17 17.51 9.80
N ILE A 101 -9.18 18.84 9.66
CA ILE A 101 -9.05 19.51 8.34
C ILE A 101 -7.72 19.13 7.68
N ARG A 102 -6.60 19.17 8.43
CA ARG A 102 -5.28 18.80 7.89
C ARG A 102 -5.20 17.30 7.58
N ALA A 103 -5.86 16.47 8.38
CA ALA A 103 -5.97 15.05 8.12
C ALA A 103 -6.72 14.78 6.79
N THR A 104 -7.83 15.48 6.54
CA THR A 104 -8.56 15.42 5.28
C THR A 104 -7.68 15.81 4.09
N THR A 105 -7.01 16.97 4.17
CA THR A 105 -6.16 17.46 3.08
C THR A 105 -5.00 16.51 2.77
N SER A 106 -4.33 15.99 3.79
CA SER A 106 -3.23 15.03 3.60
C SER A 106 -3.69 13.69 3.03
N ALA A 107 -4.87 13.18 3.43
CA ALA A 107 -5.45 11.98 2.81
C ALA A 107 -5.84 12.20 1.35
N GLN A 108 -6.43 13.37 1.03
CA GLN A 108 -6.73 13.74 -0.36
C GLN A 108 -5.47 13.90 -1.20
N ASN A 109 -4.39 14.44 -0.63
CA ASN A 109 -3.08 14.51 -1.28
C ASN A 109 -2.54 13.10 -1.59
N ALA A 110 -2.69 12.14 -0.67
CA ALA A 110 -2.30 10.74 -0.93
C ALA A 110 -3.11 10.14 -2.11
N LEU A 111 -4.42 10.38 -2.17
CA LEU A 111 -5.28 9.94 -3.28
C LEU A 111 -4.89 10.59 -4.62
N ALA A 112 -4.55 11.88 -4.62
CA ALA A 112 -4.10 12.58 -5.82
C ALA A 112 -2.76 12.03 -6.34
N GLN A 113 -1.82 11.71 -5.43
CA GLN A 113 -0.55 11.09 -5.81
C GLN A 113 -0.75 9.68 -6.39
N GLU A 114 -1.62 8.88 -5.76
CA GLU A 114 -1.97 7.52 -6.22
C GLU A 114 -2.57 7.53 -7.64
N LYS A 115 -3.55 8.40 -7.90
CA LYS A 115 -4.12 8.58 -9.25
C LYS A 115 -3.06 9.01 -10.28
N SER A 116 -2.10 9.84 -9.87
CA SER A 116 -1.00 10.26 -10.75
C SER A 116 -0.01 9.13 -11.05
N LEU A 117 0.12 8.15 -10.14
CA LEU A 117 0.95 6.96 -10.33
C LEU A 117 0.24 5.94 -11.23
N GLU A 118 -1.08 5.78 -11.08
CA GLU A 118 -1.91 4.93 -11.93
C GLU A 118 -1.78 5.34 -13.41
N LEU A 119 -1.89 6.64 -13.70
CA LEU A 119 -1.70 7.19 -15.06
C LEU A 119 -0.30 6.97 -15.65
N LEU A 120 0.72 6.75 -14.82
CA LEU A 120 2.09 6.50 -15.27
C LEU A 120 2.39 5.01 -15.49
N THR A 121 1.50 4.12 -15.04
CA THR A 121 1.77 2.67 -14.94
C THR A 121 1.24 1.86 -16.15
N ASP A 122 0.44 2.44 -17.06
CA ASP A 122 0.00 1.80 -18.31
C ASP A 122 0.73 2.39 -19.53
N PRO A 123 1.55 1.60 -20.30
CA PRO A 123 1.07 0.52 -21.17
C PRO A 123 1.96 -0.77 -21.29
N SER A 124 2.98 -1.00 -20.45
CA SER A 124 3.95 -2.12 -20.60
C SER A 124 3.90 -3.22 -19.52
N GLY A 125 2.81 -3.27 -18.75
CA GLY A 125 2.17 -4.55 -18.41
C GLY A 125 2.92 -5.53 -17.48
N HIS A 126 3.68 -5.06 -16.49
CA HIS A 126 4.16 -5.94 -15.41
C HIS A 126 4.04 -5.27 -14.04
N ALA A 127 2.83 -4.80 -13.71
CA ALA A 127 2.46 -4.64 -12.30
C ALA A 127 2.25 -6.04 -11.74
N THR A 128 3.25 -6.58 -11.03
CA THR A 128 3.05 -7.77 -10.19
C THR A 128 1.77 -7.53 -9.37
N GLY A 129 0.82 -8.46 -9.36
CA GLY A 129 -0.52 -8.23 -8.78
C GLY A 129 -0.50 -7.70 -7.33
N HIS A 130 0.61 -7.87 -6.62
CA HIS A 130 0.91 -7.24 -5.33
C HIS A 130 0.89 -5.70 -5.33
N SER A 131 1.25 -5.03 -6.42
CA SER A 131 1.23 -3.56 -6.53
C SER A 131 -0.21 -3.03 -6.64
N LEU A 132 -1.04 -3.65 -7.49
CA LEU A 132 -2.45 -3.27 -7.67
C LEU A 132 -3.28 -3.47 -6.40
N SER A 133 -3.09 -4.59 -5.70
CA SER A 133 -3.75 -4.84 -4.43
C SER A 133 -3.33 -3.84 -3.35
N ARG A 134 -2.07 -3.40 -3.33
CA ARG A 134 -1.58 -2.42 -2.35
C ARG A 134 -2.11 -1.02 -2.66
N ALA A 135 -2.20 -0.67 -3.93
CA ALA A 135 -2.82 0.58 -4.38
C ALA A 135 -4.31 0.64 -3.98
N SER A 136 -5.07 -0.43 -4.22
CA SER A 136 -6.49 -0.48 -3.84
C SER A 136 -6.71 -0.44 -2.32
N GLN A 137 -5.86 -1.13 -1.54
CA GLN A 137 -5.84 -1.02 -0.08
C GLN A 137 -5.53 0.40 0.37
N LEU A 138 -4.48 1.05 -0.16
CA LEU A 138 -4.13 2.42 0.20
C LEU A 138 -5.26 3.41 -0.15
N ARG A 139 -5.85 3.28 -1.33
CA ARG A 139 -7.00 4.10 -1.77
C ARG A 139 -8.17 3.97 -0.81
N SER A 140 -8.51 2.73 -0.42
CA SER A 140 -9.60 2.49 0.54
C SER A 140 -9.30 3.06 1.94
N LEU A 141 -8.06 2.96 2.42
CA LEU A 141 -7.65 3.53 3.70
C LEU A 141 -7.64 5.07 3.68
N ALA A 142 -7.15 5.67 2.60
CA ALA A 142 -7.16 7.13 2.46
C ALA A 142 -8.60 7.67 2.43
N HIS A 143 -9.52 7.02 1.71
CA HIS A 143 -10.94 7.36 1.77
C HIS A 143 -11.54 7.18 3.17
N LEU A 144 -11.18 6.12 3.90
CA LEU A 144 -11.62 5.91 5.28
C LEU A 144 -11.11 7.02 6.21
N LEU A 145 -9.86 7.48 6.08
CA LEU A 145 -9.31 8.60 6.87
C LEU A 145 -10.06 9.90 6.58
N VAL A 146 -10.41 10.18 5.32
CA VAL A 146 -11.25 11.33 4.98
C VAL A 146 -12.63 11.18 5.62
N ALA A 147 -13.29 10.04 5.48
CA ALA A 147 -14.60 9.81 6.06
C ALA A 147 -14.59 9.92 7.60
N GLU A 148 -13.55 9.43 8.26
CA GLU A 148 -13.37 9.55 9.71
C GLU A 148 -13.19 11.01 10.13
N SER A 149 -12.37 11.78 9.42
CA SER A 149 -12.23 13.22 9.67
C SER A 149 -13.55 13.98 9.44
N ALA A 150 -14.33 13.58 8.44
CA ALA A 150 -15.65 14.14 8.17
C ALA A 150 -16.67 13.79 9.27
N GLN A 151 -16.62 12.57 9.83
CA GLN A 151 -17.43 12.20 11.00
C GLN A 151 -17.09 13.08 12.20
N SER A 152 -15.81 13.31 12.48
CA SER A 152 -15.39 14.18 13.59
C SER A 152 -15.84 15.64 13.39
N LEU A 153 -15.96 16.08 12.14
CA LEU A 153 -16.48 17.40 11.76
C LEU A 153 -18.01 17.43 11.55
N GLN A 154 -18.72 16.33 11.85
CA GLN A 154 -20.17 16.20 11.66
C GLN A 154 -20.65 16.41 10.20
N ASN A 155 -19.77 16.28 9.21
CA ASN A 155 -20.12 16.36 7.80
C ASN A 155 -20.52 14.98 7.26
N LYS A 156 -21.79 14.61 7.47
CA LYS A 156 -22.34 13.29 7.10
C LYS A 156 -22.31 13.04 5.59
N ALA A 157 -22.59 14.05 4.78
CA ALA A 157 -22.61 13.93 3.32
C ALA A 157 -21.22 13.52 2.77
N LEU A 158 -20.15 14.22 3.18
CA LEU A 158 -18.78 13.85 2.78
C LEU A 158 -18.36 12.49 3.34
N ARG A 159 -18.73 12.19 4.59
CA ARG A 159 -18.45 10.88 5.21
C ARG A 159 -19.05 9.74 4.38
N ASP A 160 -20.32 9.83 4.03
CA ASP A 160 -21.04 8.75 3.34
C ASP A 160 -20.55 8.58 1.90
N GLN A 161 -20.22 9.69 1.21
CA GLN A 161 -19.58 9.65 -0.10
C GLN A 161 -18.23 8.90 -0.04
N HIS A 162 -17.36 9.26 0.90
CA HIS A 162 -16.05 8.63 1.03
C HIS A 162 -16.12 7.19 1.56
N LEU A 163 -17.15 6.87 2.36
CA LEU A 163 -17.43 5.49 2.77
C LEU A 163 -17.74 4.60 1.55
N GLN A 164 -18.59 5.06 0.63
CA GLN A 164 -18.90 4.33 -0.59
C GLN A 164 -17.65 4.12 -1.47
N LEU A 165 -16.82 5.16 -1.63
CA LEU A 165 -15.55 5.06 -2.37
C LEU A 165 -14.56 4.08 -1.72
N ALA A 166 -14.50 4.04 -0.38
CA ALA A 166 -13.69 3.08 0.35
C ALA A 166 -14.16 1.62 0.15
N LEU A 167 -15.48 1.39 0.12
CA LEU A 167 -16.07 0.08 -0.15
C LEU A 167 -15.83 -0.37 -1.60
N GLN A 168 -15.96 0.53 -2.57
CA GLN A 168 -15.64 0.24 -3.97
C GLN A 168 -14.16 -0.13 -4.16
N SER A 169 -13.26 0.63 -3.52
CA SER A 169 -11.81 0.38 -3.59
C SER A 169 -11.39 -0.92 -2.91
N SER A 170 -12.17 -1.43 -1.95
CA SER A 170 -11.90 -2.67 -1.21
C SER A 170 -12.74 -3.87 -1.68
N ALA A 171 -13.36 -3.79 -2.86
CA ALA A 171 -14.18 -4.86 -3.42
C ALA A 171 -13.38 -6.15 -3.71
N GLN A 172 -12.09 -6.03 -4.01
CA GLN A 172 -11.24 -7.15 -4.42
C GLN A 172 -10.94 -8.11 -3.25
N ARG A 173 -10.85 -9.42 -3.54
CA ARG A 173 -10.66 -10.49 -2.52
C ARG A 173 -9.43 -10.31 -1.63
N GLN A 174 -8.38 -9.64 -2.10
CA GLN A 174 -7.14 -9.39 -1.35
C GLN A 174 -7.25 -8.18 -0.40
N ALA A 175 -8.30 -7.37 -0.54
CA ALA A 175 -8.58 -6.21 0.32
C ALA A 175 -9.66 -6.50 1.38
N GLN A 176 -10.05 -7.76 1.58
CA GLN A 176 -11.14 -8.16 2.49
C GLN A 176 -10.91 -7.68 3.94
N GLY A 177 -9.67 -7.75 4.44
CA GLY A 177 -9.36 -7.23 5.77
C GLY A 177 -9.61 -5.72 5.91
N VAL A 178 -9.35 -4.94 4.86
CA VAL A 178 -9.64 -3.50 4.86
C VAL A 178 -11.14 -3.25 4.73
N ARG A 179 -11.84 -4.02 3.89
CA ARG A 179 -13.30 -3.93 3.75
C ARG A 179 -14.03 -4.20 5.07
N GLU A 180 -13.62 -5.24 5.80
CA GLU A 180 -14.12 -5.51 7.15
C GLU A 180 -13.90 -4.32 8.08
N GLY A 181 -12.71 -3.71 8.02
CA GLY A 181 -12.39 -2.49 8.77
C GLY A 181 -13.33 -1.33 8.43
N VAL A 182 -13.59 -1.09 7.15
CA VAL A 182 -14.53 -0.07 6.65
C VAL A 182 -15.94 -0.31 7.19
N GLN A 183 -16.43 -1.56 7.13
CA GLN A 183 -17.75 -1.93 7.67
C GLN A 183 -17.83 -1.74 9.19
N PHE A 184 -16.77 -2.09 9.94
CA PHE A 184 -16.70 -1.81 11.38
C PHE A 184 -16.73 -0.31 11.69
N ARG A 185 -16.05 0.53 10.90
CA ARG A 185 -16.12 1.99 11.06
C ARG A 185 -17.52 2.51 10.78
N ALA A 186 -18.17 2.05 9.71
CA ALA A 186 -19.54 2.42 9.39
C ALA A 186 -20.53 2.04 10.50
N ALA A 187 -20.44 0.81 11.03
CA ALA A 187 -21.24 0.37 12.17
C ALA A 187 -20.98 1.22 13.43
N ARG A 188 -19.72 1.61 13.67
CA ARG A 188 -19.37 2.50 14.78
C ARG A 188 -20.00 3.89 14.62
N TRP A 189 -19.89 4.49 13.44
CA TRP A 189 -20.48 5.81 13.17
C TRP A 189 -21.99 5.79 13.33
N ALA A 190 -22.67 4.72 12.87
CA ALA A 190 -24.11 4.55 13.07
C ALA A 190 -24.48 4.47 14.58
N LEU A 191 -23.71 3.72 15.38
CA LEU A 191 -23.89 3.67 16.83
C LEU A 191 -23.68 5.03 17.52
N ASP A 192 -22.68 5.80 17.07
CA ASP A 192 -22.40 7.13 17.61
C ASP A 192 -23.48 8.15 17.19
N ASP A 193 -24.04 8.01 15.97
CA ASP A 193 -25.17 8.78 15.44
C ASP A 193 -26.54 8.37 16.02
N ARG A 194 -26.54 7.38 16.91
CA ARG A 194 -27.71 6.74 17.52
C ARG A 194 -28.66 5.99 16.58
N ASP A 195 -28.19 5.63 15.38
CA ASP A 195 -28.91 4.80 14.43
C ASP A 195 -28.58 3.31 14.66
N ALA A 196 -29.34 2.67 15.55
CA ALA A 196 -29.14 1.27 15.87
C ALA A 196 -29.53 0.33 14.71
N GLY A 197 -30.48 0.73 13.87
CA GLY A 197 -30.90 -0.05 12.71
C GLY A 197 -29.77 -0.16 11.68
N ALA A 198 -29.23 0.98 11.25
CA ALA A 198 -28.10 1.01 10.33
C ALA A 198 -26.87 0.29 10.89
N ALA A 199 -26.62 0.40 12.21
CA ALA A 199 -25.52 -0.32 12.84
C ALA A 199 -25.68 -1.85 12.75
N LEU A 200 -26.89 -2.37 12.99
CA LEU A 200 -27.18 -3.80 12.85
C LEU A 200 -27.07 -4.24 11.39
N ASP A 201 -27.54 -3.44 10.44
CA ASP A 201 -27.43 -3.72 9.00
C ASP A 201 -25.97 -3.83 8.53
N TRP A 202 -25.10 -2.93 9.01
CA TRP A 202 -23.66 -3.05 8.73
C TRP A 202 -23.04 -4.30 9.33
N LEU A 203 -23.47 -4.70 10.53
CA LEU A 203 -22.96 -5.89 11.22
C LEU A 203 -23.46 -7.19 10.59
N THR A 204 -24.65 -7.23 9.98
CA THR A 204 -25.15 -8.41 9.25
C THR A 204 -24.45 -8.63 7.92
N GLN A 205 -23.96 -7.56 7.29
CA GLN A 205 -23.18 -7.60 6.05
C GLN A 205 -21.72 -8.04 6.23
N LEU A 206 -21.25 -8.25 7.47
CA LEU A 206 -19.90 -8.71 7.73
C LEU A 206 -19.72 -10.18 7.32
N PRO A 207 -18.52 -10.56 6.82
CA PRO A 207 -18.22 -11.97 6.60
C PRO A 207 -18.23 -12.75 7.92
N GLN A 208 -18.56 -14.05 7.86
CA GLN A 208 -18.70 -14.93 9.02
C GLN A 208 -17.51 -14.90 9.99
N GLY A 209 -16.28 -14.78 9.46
CA GLY A 209 -15.07 -14.66 10.28
C GLY A 209 -15.01 -13.35 11.08
N ALA A 210 -15.43 -12.23 10.50
CA ALA A 210 -15.44 -10.93 11.16
C ALA A 210 -16.60 -10.80 12.17
N ALA A 211 -17.78 -11.32 11.83
CA ALA A 211 -18.97 -11.28 12.68
C ALA A 211 -18.78 -12.02 14.02
N ARG A 212 -17.91 -13.05 14.05
CA ARG A 212 -17.59 -13.82 15.27
C ARG A 212 -16.57 -13.14 16.20
N ARG A 213 -15.90 -12.08 15.75
CA ARG A 213 -14.89 -11.38 16.56
C ARG A 213 -15.56 -10.68 17.76
N THR A 214 -14.87 -10.64 18.90
CA THR A 214 -15.37 -9.99 20.13
C THR A 214 -15.80 -8.53 19.90
N LEU A 215 -15.10 -7.80 19.02
CA LEU A 215 -15.47 -6.43 18.65
C LEU A 215 -16.86 -6.36 18.00
N ALA A 216 -17.13 -7.23 17.02
CA ALA A 216 -18.42 -7.30 16.33
C ALA A 216 -19.55 -7.63 17.30
N LEU A 217 -19.33 -8.62 18.18
CA LEU A 217 -20.31 -9.02 19.19
C LEU A 217 -20.59 -7.89 20.20
N ARG A 218 -19.57 -7.14 20.62
CA ARG A 218 -19.75 -5.97 21.51
C ARG A 218 -20.54 -4.86 20.82
N MET A 219 -20.26 -4.59 19.55
CA MET A 219 -21.04 -3.62 18.75
C MET A 219 -22.48 -4.08 18.57
N LYS A 220 -22.69 -5.37 18.27
CA LYS A 220 -24.03 -5.97 18.15
C LYS A 220 -24.82 -5.87 19.46
N LEU A 221 -24.19 -6.17 20.59
CA LEU A 221 -24.82 -6.00 21.91
C LEU A 221 -25.22 -4.53 22.15
N ARG A 222 -24.33 -3.57 21.85
CA ARG A 222 -24.63 -2.14 22.00
C ARG A 222 -25.79 -1.71 21.09
N ALA A 223 -25.76 -2.14 19.83
CA ALA A 223 -26.79 -1.82 18.84
C ALA A 223 -28.15 -2.44 19.21
N ALA A 224 -28.19 -3.72 19.60
CA ALA A 224 -29.41 -4.41 20.01
C ALA A 224 -30.04 -3.77 21.25
N ARG A 225 -29.23 -3.37 22.24
CA ARG A 225 -29.73 -2.62 23.41
C ARG A 225 -30.32 -1.27 23.01
N GLN A 226 -29.67 -0.56 22.10
CA GLN A 226 -30.15 0.73 21.62
C GLN A 226 -31.43 0.62 20.77
N ALA A 227 -31.58 -0.47 20.03
CA ALA A 227 -32.80 -0.80 19.29
C ALA A 227 -33.91 -1.42 20.16
N ARG A 228 -33.69 -1.60 21.47
CA ARG A 228 -34.58 -2.33 22.40
C ARG A 228 -34.93 -3.75 21.95
N GLN A 229 -34.00 -4.42 21.29
CA GLN A 229 -34.08 -5.84 20.94
C GLN A 229 -33.49 -6.68 22.08
N THR A 230 -34.20 -6.73 23.21
CA THR A 230 -33.74 -7.34 24.48
C THR A 230 -33.38 -8.82 24.34
N ALA A 231 -34.18 -9.61 23.61
CA ALA A 231 -33.88 -11.01 23.33
C ALA A 231 -32.53 -11.20 22.61
N GLN A 232 -32.30 -10.47 21.53
CA GLN A 232 -31.04 -10.54 20.78
C GLN A 232 -29.86 -10.01 21.61
N ALA A 233 -30.08 -8.98 22.42
CA ALA A 233 -29.07 -8.46 23.34
C ALA A 233 -28.68 -9.51 24.40
N LEU A 234 -29.65 -10.24 24.96
CA LEU A 234 -29.41 -11.29 25.95
C LEU A 234 -28.58 -12.44 25.38
N GLU A 235 -28.94 -12.94 24.19
CA GLU A 235 -28.17 -13.99 23.51
C GLU A 235 -26.73 -13.57 23.25
N THR A 236 -26.54 -12.37 22.70
CA THR A 236 -25.19 -11.85 22.42
C THR A 236 -24.38 -11.60 23.69
N ALA A 237 -25.02 -11.16 24.78
CA ALA A 237 -24.37 -11.02 26.08
C ALA A 237 -23.94 -12.38 26.67
N ARG A 238 -24.77 -13.42 26.57
CA ARG A 238 -24.41 -14.80 26.98
C ARG A 238 -23.23 -15.34 26.17
N LEU A 239 -23.21 -15.13 24.86
CA LEU A 239 -22.07 -15.49 24.00
C LEU A 239 -20.80 -14.75 24.42
N LEU A 240 -20.87 -13.43 24.63
CA LEU A 240 -19.73 -12.62 25.08
C LEU A 240 -19.20 -13.08 26.46
N ALA A 241 -20.09 -13.47 27.37
CA ALA A 241 -19.73 -14.03 28.67
C ALA A 241 -18.95 -15.35 28.52
N LYS A 242 -19.42 -16.26 27.65
CA LYS A 242 -18.73 -17.53 27.34
C LYS A 242 -17.33 -17.30 26.79
N HIS A 243 -17.15 -16.29 25.95
CA HIS A 243 -15.86 -15.92 25.37
C HIS A 243 -14.96 -15.07 26.30
N ARG A 244 -15.35 -14.86 27.58
CA ARG A 244 -14.62 -14.02 28.55
C ARG A 244 -14.34 -12.61 28.03
N ALA A 245 -15.26 -12.06 27.25
CA ALA A 245 -15.14 -10.71 26.72
C ALA A 245 -15.36 -9.61 27.77
N PHE A 246 -15.92 -9.95 28.92
CA PHE A 246 -16.10 -9.08 30.08
C PHE A 246 -15.53 -9.75 31.32
N SER A 247 -15.29 -8.96 32.39
CA SER A 247 -15.06 -9.56 33.71
C SER A 247 -16.28 -10.38 34.12
N GLN A 248 -16.08 -11.43 34.92
CA GLN A 248 -17.15 -12.33 35.33
C GLN A 248 -18.31 -11.59 36.02
N ALA A 249 -17.98 -10.65 36.93
CA ALA A 249 -18.97 -9.83 37.61
C ALA A 249 -19.76 -8.93 36.63
N ALA A 250 -19.10 -8.31 35.65
CA ALA A 250 -19.76 -7.48 34.65
C ALA A 250 -20.67 -8.31 33.73
N ALA A 251 -20.22 -9.49 33.31
CA ALA A 251 -21.02 -10.41 32.50
C ALA A 251 -22.29 -10.84 33.22
N GLN A 252 -22.20 -11.24 34.49
CA GLN A 252 -23.36 -11.62 35.31
C GLN A 252 -24.33 -10.45 35.49
N SER A 253 -23.82 -9.25 35.75
CA SER A 253 -24.65 -8.05 35.90
C SER A 253 -25.40 -7.71 34.61
N ILE A 254 -24.71 -7.71 33.46
CA ILE A 254 -25.32 -7.41 32.15
C ILE A 254 -26.39 -8.45 31.79
N VAL A 255 -26.09 -9.75 31.95
CA VAL A 255 -27.04 -10.82 31.64
C VAL A 255 -28.25 -10.76 32.56
N ARG A 256 -28.05 -10.54 33.86
CA ARG A 256 -29.15 -10.37 34.82
C ARG A 256 -30.02 -9.18 34.48
N GLY A 257 -29.42 -8.03 34.16
CA GLY A 257 -30.15 -6.82 33.79
C GLY A 257 -31.02 -7.04 32.54
N LEU A 258 -30.45 -7.64 31.49
CA LEU A 258 -31.19 -7.93 30.26
C LEU A 258 -32.27 -9.00 30.46
N ALA A 259 -32.04 -9.99 31.33
CA ALA A 259 -33.06 -10.99 31.66
C ALA A 259 -34.23 -10.36 32.42
N LEU A 260 -33.96 -9.46 33.37
CA LEU A 260 -35.01 -8.72 34.07
C LEU A 260 -35.79 -7.79 33.12
N GLU A 261 -35.09 -7.12 32.20
CA GLU A 261 -35.73 -6.28 31.17
C GLU A 261 -36.66 -7.12 30.27
N LEU A 262 -36.21 -8.29 29.84
CA LEU A 262 -37.01 -9.21 29.02
C LEU A 262 -38.23 -9.75 29.77
N LEU A 263 -38.09 -10.09 31.06
CA LEU A 263 -39.22 -10.50 31.90
C LEU A 263 -40.24 -9.39 32.10
N ASN A 264 -39.79 -8.13 32.25
CA ASN A 264 -40.68 -6.98 32.40
C ASN A 264 -41.41 -6.63 31.09
N ASP A 265 -40.78 -6.89 29.94
CA ASP A 265 -41.36 -6.67 28.61
C ASP A 265 -42.28 -7.81 28.15
N ALA A 266 -42.35 -8.93 28.88
CA ALA A 266 -43.21 -10.07 28.54
C ALA A 266 -44.66 -9.80 28.95
N HIS A 267 -45.54 -9.69 27.95
CA HIS A 267 -46.97 -9.42 28.17
C HIS A 267 -47.85 -10.66 28.01
N ASP A 268 -47.31 -11.73 27.41
CA ASP A 268 -48.00 -13.01 27.19
C ASP A 268 -47.36 -14.16 27.99
N PRO A 269 -48.14 -15.16 28.44
CA PRO A 269 -47.62 -16.32 29.17
C PRO A 269 -46.61 -17.14 28.34
N ALA A 270 -46.77 -17.17 27.02
CA ALA A 270 -45.81 -17.84 26.12
C ALA A 270 -44.48 -17.09 26.05
N GLN A 271 -44.47 -15.75 26.14
CA GLN A 271 -43.27 -14.93 26.19
C GLN A 271 -42.52 -15.12 27.51
N LEU A 272 -43.26 -15.20 28.63
CA LEU A 272 -42.71 -15.50 29.96
C LEU A 272 -42.07 -16.89 30.04
N GLN A 273 -42.61 -17.89 29.32
CA GLN A 273 -42.02 -19.23 29.28
C GLN A 273 -40.74 -19.31 28.42
N GLN A 274 -40.57 -18.40 27.47
CA GLN A 274 -39.38 -18.33 26.61
C GLN A 274 -38.24 -17.47 27.21
N ALA A 275 -38.57 -16.60 28.17
CA ALA A 275 -37.67 -15.67 28.85
C ALA A 275 -36.70 -16.35 29.84
#